data_AF-A0A9J5Y992-F1
#
_entry.id   AF-A0A9J5Y992-F1
#
_cell.length_a   1.000
_cell.length_b   1.000
_cell.length_c   1.000
_cell.angle_alpha   90.00
_cell.angle_beta   90.00
_cell.angle_gamma   90.00
#
_symmetry.space_group_name_H-M   'P 1'
#
loop_
_entity.id
_entity.type
_entity.pdbx_description
1 polymer ?
#
loop_
_entity_poly.entity_id
_entity_poly.type
_entity_poly.pdbx_seq_one_letter_code
_entity_poly.pdbx_strand_id
1 'polypeptide(L)'
;MARAGAGAGGTASMPSMPPPRPKSPPQYPDLYGKRREFAKVQMLEREIGFLEEELKSIEGLHPASRSCKEVTEFVSEHSDPLIPTIKKTRRSCCFWKWL
;
A
#
# COMPACT_ATOMS: atom_id res chain seq x y z
N MET A 1 45.09 71.49 31.64
CA MET A 1 43.60 71.36 31.75
C MET A 1 43.12 70.73 30.44
N ALA A 2 42.68 69.46 30.45
CA ALA A 2 41.30 69.00 30.16
C ALA A 2 40.73 69.49 28.80
N ARG A 3 40.07 68.73 27.90
CA ARG A 3 39.45 67.39 27.77
C ARG A 3 39.21 67.21 26.24
N ALA A 4 39.54 66.08 25.62
CA ALA A 4 38.65 64.95 25.23
C ALA A 4 37.41 65.27 24.37
N GLY A 5 37.26 64.56 23.23
CA GLY A 5 36.03 64.48 22.41
C GLY A 5 36.33 63.99 20.98
N ALA A 6 36.70 62.71 20.79
CA ALA A 6 35.81 61.58 20.49
C ALA A 6 35.51 61.44 18.98
N GLY A 7 36.23 60.49 18.37
CA GLY A 7 35.97 60.04 17.00
C GLY A 7 34.77 59.11 16.91
N ALA A 8 34.28 58.94 15.69
CA ALA A 8 33.39 57.85 15.30
C ALA A 8 33.74 57.41 13.88
N GLY A 9 34.88 56.72 13.74
CA GLY A 9 35.14 55.88 12.58
C GLY A 9 34.30 54.62 12.70
N GLY A 10 33.15 54.58 12.04
CA GLY A 10 32.30 53.39 11.99
C GLY A 10 33.02 52.27 11.24
N THR A 11 33.56 51.31 11.99
CA THR A 11 34.03 50.05 11.42
C THR A 11 32.83 49.15 11.14
N ALA A 12 32.51 48.99 9.85
CA ALA A 12 31.50 48.05 9.39
C ALA A 12 31.89 46.63 9.83
N SER A 13 31.08 46.03 10.71
CA SER A 13 31.24 44.65 11.14
C SER A 13 30.85 43.71 9.99
N MET A 14 31.83 43.00 9.43
CA MET A 14 31.59 41.92 8.48
C MET A 14 30.88 40.76 9.18
N PRO A 15 29.74 40.25 8.67
CA PRO A 15 29.07 39.11 9.26
C PRO A 15 29.95 37.86 9.12
N SER A 16 30.35 37.27 10.24
CA SER A 16 31.17 36.06 10.27
C SER A 16 30.38 34.85 9.76
N MET A 17 30.94 34.11 8.81
CA MET A 17 30.37 32.84 8.37
C MET A 17 30.38 31.80 9.51
N PRO A 18 29.35 30.94 9.61
CA PRO A 18 29.34 29.88 10.61
C PRO A 18 30.47 28.89 10.34
N PRO A 19 31.08 28.30 11.39
CA PRO A 19 32.16 27.34 11.25
C PRO A 19 31.70 26.12 10.42
N PRO A 20 32.58 25.54 9.60
CA PRO A 20 32.24 24.38 8.78
C PRO A 20 31.85 23.21 9.69
N ARG A 21 30.77 22.51 9.31
CA ARG A 21 30.34 21.32 10.04
C ARG A 21 31.37 20.20 9.85
N PRO A 22 31.65 19.39 10.88
CA PRO A 22 32.53 18.23 10.75
C PRO A 22 31.97 17.27 9.69
N LYS A 23 32.88 16.64 8.94
CA LYS A 23 32.52 15.59 7.97
C LYS A 23 31.85 14.44 8.72
N SER A 24 30.85 13.82 8.09
CA SER A 24 30.25 12.59 8.61
C SER A 24 31.32 11.51 8.77
N PRO A 25 31.20 10.63 9.77
CA PRO A 25 32.08 9.48 9.91
C PRO A 25 32.14 8.66 8.61
N PRO A 26 33.27 7.99 8.32
CA PRO A 26 33.36 7.07 7.19
C PRO A 26 32.22 6.04 7.24
N GLN A 27 31.60 5.78 6.08
CA GLN A 27 30.63 4.71 5.94
C GLN A 27 31.34 3.39 6.30
N TYR A 28 30.94 2.76 7.40
CA TYR A 28 31.53 1.48 7.79
C TYR A 28 31.17 0.39 6.77
N PRO A 29 32.11 -0.52 6.43
CA PRO A 29 31.80 -1.65 5.57
C PRO A 29 30.69 -2.50 6.19
N ASP A 30 29.68 -2.86 5.39
CA ASP A 30 28.63 -3.76 5.84
C ASP A 30 29.13 -5.20 5.89
N LEU A 31 29.64 -5.58 7.06
CA LEU A 31 30.21 -6.91 7.33
C LEU A 31 29.18 -8.05 7.17
N TYR A 32 27.88 -7.74 7.22
CA TYR A 32 26.79 -8.72 7.14
C TYR A 32 25.94 -8.61 5.88
N GLY A 33 26.28 -7.71 4.96
CA GLY A 33 25.49 -7.44 3.76
C GLY A 33 25.22 -8.71 2.96
N LYS A 34 26.25 -9.54 2.75
CA LYS A 34 26.11 -10.83 2.05
C LYS A 34 25.10 -11.77 2.70
N ARG A 35 25.12 -11.88 4.04
CA ARG A 35 24.17 -12.76 4.75
C ARG A 35 22.74 -12.24 4.63
N ARG A 36 22.55 -10.92 4.73
CA ARG A 36 21.24 -10.28 4.60
C ARG A 36 20.69 -10.42 3.19
N GLU A 37 21.51 -10.21 2.16
CA GLU A 37 21.09 -10.43 0.78
C GLU A 37 20.74 -11.91 0.53
N PHE A 38 21.54 -12.85 1.05
CA PHE A 38 21.22 -14.29 0.93
C PHE A 38 19.91 -14.68 1.61
N ALA A 39 19.61 -14.10 2.78
CA ALA A 39 18.33 -14.33 3.45
C ALA A 39 17.13 -13.80 2.63
N LYS A 40 17.28 -12.64 1.96
CA LYS A 40 16.25 -12.11 1.06
C LYS A 40 16.03 -13.04 -0.14
N VAL A 41 17.12 -13.53 -0.75
CA VAL A 41 17.04 -14.48 -1.87
C VAL A 41 16.30 -15.74 -1.46
N GLN A 42 16.66 -16.36 -0.33
CA GLN A 42 15.95 -17.53 0.17
C GLN A 42 14.46 -17.29 0.43
N MET A 43 14.11 -16.10 0.93
CA MET A 43 12.72 -15.75 1.17
C MET A 43 11.94 -15.63 -0.14
N LEU A 44 12.56 -15.01 -1.16
CA LEU A 44 11.98 -14.91 -2.51
C LEU A 44 11.85 -16.27 -3.18
N GLU A 45 12.84 -17.16 -3.06
CA GLU A 45 12.79 -18.52 -3.59
C GLU A 45 11.61 -19.31 -3.03
N ARG A 46 11.33 -19.17 -1.73
CA ARG A 46 10.15 -19.79 -1.10
C ARG A 46 8.85 -19.19 -1.61
N GLU A 47 8.78 -17.88 -1.70
CA GLU A 47 7.59 -17.19 -2.22
C GLU A 47 7.30 -17.60 -3.67
N ILE A 48 8.33 -17.71 -4.51
CA ILE A 48 8.21 -18.21 -5.88
C ILE A 48 7.59 -19.61 -5.88
N GLY A 49 8.12 -20.52 -5.03
CA GLY A 49 7.57 -21.87 -4.91
C GLY A 49 6.09 -21.89 -4.49
N PHE A 50 5.70 -21.08 -3.50
CA PHE A 50 4.30 -20.97 -3.07
C PHE A 50 3.40 -20.46 -4.21
N LEU A 51 3.81 -19.40 -4.90
CA LEU A 51 3.03 -18.83 -6.00
C LEU A 51 2.92 -19.78 -7.20
N GLU A 52 3.97 -20.54 -7.52
CA GLU A 52 3.93 -21.56 -8.56
C GLU A 52 2.94 -22.69 -8.22
N GLU A 53 2.93 -23.15 -6.96
CA GLU A 53 1.97 -24.15 -6.47
C GLU A 53 0.54 -23.61 -6.47
N GLU A 54 0.32 -22.37 -6.01
CA GLU A 54 -0.99 -21.71 -6.06
C GLU A 54 -1.49 -21.59 -7.50
N LEU A 55 -0.64 -21.18 -8.43
CA LEU A 55 -0.99 -21.02 -9.84
C LEU A 55 -1.39 -22.37 -10.46
N LYS A 56 -0.65 -23.44 -10.14
CA LYS A 56 -0.99 -24.80 -10.55
C LYS A 56 -2.31 -25.29 -9.94
N SER A 57 -2.63 -24.89 -8.70
CA SER A 57 -3.88 -25.27 -8.04
C SER A 57 -5.12 -24.60 -8.65
N ILE A 58 -4.96 -23.37 -9.16
CA ILE A 58 -6.04 -22.63 -9.81
C ILE A 58 -6.19 -22.97 -11.30
N GLU A 59 -5.17 -23.63 -11.89
CA GLU A 59 -5.21 -24.09 -13.27
C GLU A 59 -6.29 -25.17 -13.43
N GLY A 60 -7.37 -24.81 -14.12
CA GLY A 60 -8.52 -25.69 -14.33
C GLY A 60 -9.72 -25.42 -13.40
N LEU A 61 -9.64 -24.45 -12.50
CA LEU A 61 -10.82 -24.00 -11.76
C LEU A 61 -11.86 -23.39 -12.70
N HIS A 62 -13.12 -23.71 -12.43
CA HIS A 62 -14.24 -23.12 -13.17
C HIS A 62 -14.44 -21.64 -12.83
N PRO A 63 -15.05 -20.85 -13.73
CA PRO A 63 -15.42 -19.48 -13.43
C PRO A 63 -16.29 -19.40 -12.17
N ALA A 64 -16.07 -18.39 -11.33
CA ALA A 64 -16.82 -18.20 -10.09
C ALA A 64 -18.33 -18.15 -10.31
N SER A 65 -18.79 -17.68 -11.48
CA SER A 65 -20.21 -17.67 -11.85
C SER A 65 -20.85 -19.06 -11.82
N ARG A 66 -20.09 -20.12 -12.12
CA ARG A 66 -20.57 -21.49 -12.06
C ARG A 66 -20.81 -21.90 -10.61
N SER A 67 -19.84 -21.67 -9.73
CA SER A 67 -19.99 -21.96 -8.30
C SER A 67 -21.12 -21.15 -7.66
N CYS A 68 -21.27 -19.87 -8.01
CA CYS A 68 -22.39 -19.05 -7.52
C CYS A 68 -23.75 -19.59 -7.98
N LYS A 69 -23.83 -20.10 -9.22
CA LYS A 69 -25.04 -20.71 -9.76
C LYS A 69 -25.38 -21.99 -9.02
N GLU A 70 -24.41 -22.88 -8.83
CA GLU A 70 -24.59 -24.15 -8.09
C GLU A 70 -25.10 -23.90 -6.66
N VAL A 71 -24.55 -22.90 -5.96
CA VAL A 71 -25.01 -22.50 -4.62
C VAL A 71 -26.45 -21.96 -4.68
N THR A 72 -26.77 -21.12 -5.67
CA THR A 72 -28.11 -20.55 -5.83
C THR A 72 -29.14 -21.64 -6.11
N GLU A 73 -28.81 -22.59 -6.98
CA GLU A 73 -29.66 -23.74 -7.31
C GLU A 73 -29.90 -24.60 -6.08
N PHE A 74 -28.84 -24.95 -5.34
CA PHE A 74 -28.94 -25.72 -4.11
C PHE A 74 -29.86 -25.06 -3.06
N VAL A 75 -29.68 -23.76 -2.82
CA VAL A 75 -30.52 -22.99 -1.87
C VAL A 75 -31.95 -22.87 -2.38
N SER A 76 -32.16 -22.79 -3.69
CA SER A 76 -33.50 -22.72 -4.27
C SER A 76 -34.28 -24.03 -4.15
N GLU A 77 -33.58 -25.18 -4.28
CA GLU A 77 -34.14 -26.51 -4.08
C GLU A 77 -34.41 -26.80 -2.60
N HIS A 78 -33.53 -26.31 -1.72
CA HIS A 78 -33.58 -26.52 -0.27
C HIS A 78 -33.91 -25.21 0.45
N SER A 79 -35.01 -24.56 0.05
CA SER A 79 -35.39 -23.26 0.59
C SER A 79 -35.66 -23.34 2.10
N ASP A 80 -35.02 -22.48 2.88
CA ASP A 80 -35.24 -22.36 4.31
C ASP A 80 -36.71 -21.97 4.62
N PRO A 81 -37.43 -22.75 5.45
CA PRO A 81 -38.81 -22.44 5.82
C PRO A 81 -38.98 -21.09 6.53
N LEU A 82 -37.92 -20.52 7.11
CA LEU A 82 -37.94 -19.22 7.80
C LEU A 82 -37.67 -18.03 6.87
N ILE A 83 -37.25 -18.28 5.62
CA ILE A 83 -36.96 -17.21 4.66
C ILE A 83 -38.09 -17.09 3.64
N PRO A 84 -38.83 -15.96 3.62
CA PRO A 84 -39.89 -15.76 2.64
C PRO A 84 -39.33 -15.78 1.21
N THR A 85 -39.73 -16.75 0.39
CA THR A 85 -39.39 -16.85 -1.04
C THR A 85 -40.21 -15.85 -1.85
N ILE A 86 -39.97 -14.56 -1.65
CA ILE A 86 -40.69 -13.50 -2.36
C ILE A 86 -40.25 -13.52 -3.82
N LYS A 87 -41.01 -14.22 -4.67
CA LYS A 87 -40.97 -14.04 -6.13
C LYS A 87 -41.51 -12.65 -6.42
N LYS A 88 -40.68 -11.60 -6.25
CA LYS A 88 -41.03 -10.25 -6.69
C LYS A 88 -41.08 -10.28 -8.21
N THR A 89 -42.27 -10.57 -8.74
CA THR A 89 -42.61 -10.30 -10.13
C THR A 89 -42.34 -8.82 -10.32
N ARG A 90 -41.24 -8.48 -10.98
CA ARG A 90 -40.96 -7.12 -11.41
C ARG A 90 -42.02 -6.81 -12.45
N ARG A 91 -43.22 -6.41 -12.00
CA ARG A 91 -44.20 -5.74 -12.85
C ARG A 91 -43.46 -4.52 -13.35
N SER A 92 -42.93 -4.59 -14.57
CA SER A 92 -42.51 -3.41 -15.30
C SER A 92 -43.73 -2.50 -15.26
N CYS A 93 -43.66 -1.43 -14.47
CA CYS A 93 -44.72 -0.45 -14.47
C CYS A 93 -44.75 0.07 -15.91
N CYS A 94 -45.87 -0.13 -16.58
CA CYS A 94 -46.18 0.48 -17.86
C CYS A 94 -46.24 2.01 -17.67
N PHE A 95 -45.06 2.62 -17.52
CA PHE A 95 -44.85 4.04 -17.23
C PHE A 95 -45.19 4.95 -18.43
N TRP A 96 -45.70 4.38 -19.53
CA TRP A 96 -45.91 5.09 -20.79
C TRP A 96 -47.37 5.09 -21.26
N LYS A 97 -48.35 5.09 -20.34
CA LYS A 97 -49.77 5.26 -20.72
C LYS A 97 -50.33 6.67 -20.52
N TRP A 98 -49.49 7.66 -20.20
CA TRP A 98 -49.92 9.06 -20.03
C TRP A 98 -48.92 10.04 -20.64
N LEU A 99 -48.61 9.86 -21.93
CA LEU A 99 -48.02 10.87 -22.81
C LEU A 99 -48.69 10.76 -24.17
#